data_AF-A0AA36C3R8-F1
#
_entry.id   AF-A0AA36C3R8-F1
#
_cell.length_a   1.000
_cell.length_b   1.000
_cell.length_c   1.000
_cell.angle_alpha   90.00
_cell.angle_beta   90.00
_cell.angle_gamma   90.00
#
_symmetry.space_group_name_H-M   'P 1'
#
loop_
_entity.id
_entity.type
_entity.pdbx_description
1 polymer ?
#
loop_
_entity_poly.entity_id
_entity_poly.type
_entity_poly.pdbx_seq_one_letter_code
_entity_poly.pdbx_strand_id
1 'polypeptide(L)'
;MNTVAYQGQAGTRGQGLKDTLVKSAQQLIGQDKVEMIDPSLQTGPLEATFGPLLSLMSQEKSLNLHTFLTQVTRARLKLQQISHAPDPQGMTQALAQSVFQGKSIDLTDTQSYGSLIAASLGAEWSGLGETLFVQPLDHAWQRVLQPSAASLNRQWQRAIVTPWHSAFASRYPFAATASDASLPMLGQMIRADSGRIEQFLQSQLGGVLRKEGNRWVADRGQPGPALIRSFSRLSTN
;
A
#
# COMPACT_ATOMS: atom_id res chain seq x y z
N MET A 1 0.90 19.09 -12.97
CA MET A 1 1.72 19.55 -11.82
C MET A 1 2.24 20.96 -12.05
N ASN A 2 2.92 21.27 -13.15
CA ASN A 2 3.42 22.64 -13.43
C ASN A 2 2.31 23.72 -13.41
N THR A 3 1.12 23.40 -13.90
CA THR A 3 -0.05 24.30 -13.83
C THR A 3 -0.53 24.53 -12.40
N VAL A 4 -0.56 23.49 -11.57
CA VAL A 4 -0.90 23.59 -10.14
C VAL A 4 0.15 24.41 -9.39
N ALA A 5 1.43 24.22 -9.73
CA ALA A 5 2.53 25.01 -9.19
C ALA A 5 2.34 26.50 -9.45
N TYR A 6 2.07 26.83 -10.70
CA TYR A 6 1.84 28.20 -11.15
C TYR A 6 0.61 28.83 -10.48
N GLN A 7 -0.51 28.10 -10.42
CA GLN A 7 -1.75 28.61 -9.82
C GLN A 7 -1.65 28.70 -8.28
N GLY A 8 -0.92 27.79 -7.63
CA GLY A 8 -0.69 27.82 -6.18
C GLY A 8 0.14 29.02 -5.72
N GLN A 9 0.94 29.60 -6.63
CA GLN A 9 1.69 30.84 -6.41
C GLN A 9 0.89 32.11 -6.74
N ALA A 10 -0.34 31.99 -7.25
CA ALA A 10 -1.14 33.15 -7.60
C ALA A 10 -1.50 33.97 -6.34
N GLY A 11 -1.43 35.29 -6.47
CA GLY A 11 -1.66 36.22 -5.36
C GLY A 11 -0.50 36.34 -4.37
N THR A 12 0.62 35.63 -4.58
CA THR A 12 1.87 35.97 -3.91
C THR A 12 2.23 37.41 -4.28
N ARG A 13 2.33 38.28 -3.27
CA ARG A 13 2.82 39.64 -3.48
C ARG A 13 4.33 39.52 -3.68
N GLY A 14 4.79 39.20 -4.89
CA GLY A 14 6.21 39.39 -5.22
C GLY A 14 6.59 40.81 -4.83
N GLN A 15 7.70 40.99 -4.09
CA GLN A 15 8.22 42.28 -3.62
C GLN A 15 7.78 43.38 -4.58
N GLY A 16 6.77 44.16 -4.17
CA GLY A 16 6.08 45.00 -5.11
C GLY A 16 7.08 45.99 -5.69
N LEU A 17 6.96 46.33 -6.97
CA LEU A 17 7.70 47.46 -7.56
C LEU A 17 7.64 48.70 -6.65
N LYS A 18 6.53 48.86 -5.91
CA LYS A 18 6.35 49.88 -4.87
C LYS A 18 7.34 49.76 -3.70
N ASP A 19 7.59 48.56 -3.18
CA ASP A 19 8.56 48.34 -2.09
C ASP A 19 9.99 48.57 -2.59
N THR A 20 10.27 48.22 -3.84
CA THR A 20 11.56 48.50 -4.50
C THR A 20 11.73 50.01 -4.72
N LEU A 21 10.68 50.71 -5.18
CA LEU A 21 10.68 52.16 -5.38
C LEU A 21 10.79 52.92 -4.06
N VAL A 22 10.10 52.46 -3.01
CA VAL A 22 10.19 53.04 -1.65
C VAL A 22 11.57 52.80 -1.05
N LYS A 23 12.16 51.61 -1.22
CA LYS A 23 13.56 51.36 -0.83
C LYS A 23 14.53 52.24 -1.60
N SER A 24 14.37 52.38 -2.91
CA SER A 24 15.23 53.25 -3.72
C SER A 24 15.11 54.72 -3.31
N ALA A 25 13.89 55.19 -2.98
CA ALA A 25 13.68 56.53 -2.48
C ALA A 25 14.26 56.74 -1.07
N GLN A 26 14.14 55.75 -0.17
CA GLN A 26 14.73 55.78 1.17
C GLN A 26 16.26 55.69 1.13
N GLN A 27 16.85 54.97 0.17
CA GLN A 27 18.31 54.94 -0.03
C GLN A 27 18.87 56.25 -0.59
N LEU A 28 18.05 57.03 -1.31
CA LEU A 28 18.43 58.37 -1.81
C LEU A 28 18.32 59.46 -0.73
N ILE A 29 17.51 59.25 0.32
CA ILE A 29 17.26 60.20 1.39
C ILE A 29 17.88 59.65 2.68
N GLY A 30 19.21 59.74 2.80
CA GLY A 30 19.96 59.76 4.07
C GLY A 30 19.74 58.61 5.08
N GLN A 31 20.82 57.90 5.39
CA GLN A 31 20.92 56.86 6.41
C GLN A 31 20.15 57.17 7.69
N ASP A 32 19.10 56.40 7.95
CA ASP A 32 18.75 56.03 9.31
C ASP A 32 18.37 54.55 9.38
N LYS A 33 18.76 53.94 10.49
CA LYS A 33 18.87 52.49 10.68
C LYS A 33 17.49 51.83 10.63
N VAL A 34 17.08 51.35 9.46
CA VAL A 34 15.83 50.59 9.30
C VAL A 34 16.03 49.22 9.95
N GLU A 35 15.25 48.94 11.01
CA GLU A 35 15.14 47.60 11.58
C GLU A 35 14.82 46.60 10.48
N MET A 36 15.64 45.55 10.38
CA MET A 36 15.42 44.43 9.48
C MET A 36 14.04 43.82 9.78
N ILE A 37 13.06 44.11 8.93
CA ILE A 37 11.82 43.35 8.89
C ILE A 37 12.21 41.93 8.54
N ASP A 38 11.91 41.03 9.48
CA ASP A 38 12.15 39.60 9.36
C ASP A 38 11.54 39.08 8.05
N PRO A 39 12.31 38.49 7.13
CA PRO A 39 11.79 37.90 5.90
C PRO A 39 11.13 36.55 6.22
N SER A 40 10.17 36.55 7.14
CA SER A 40 9.29 35.42 7.33
C SER A 40 8.41 35.32 6.09
N LEU A 41 8.85 34.48 5.15
CA LEU A 41 8.06 33.77 4.13
C LEU A 41 6.73 34.45 3.81
N GLN A 42 6.75 35.33 2.80
CA GLN A 42 5.54 35.86 2.18
C GLN A 42 4.74 34.69 1.58
N THR A 43 3.93 34.07 2.42
CA THR A 43 3.08 32.93 2.09
C THR A 43 1.95 33.45 1.20
N GLY A 44 1.81 32.87 0.02
CA GLY A 44 0.73 33.25 -0.90
C GLY A 44 -0.64 32.96 -0.28
N PRO A 45 -1.70 33.74 -0.59
CA PRO A 45 -3.03 33.51 -0.04
C PRO A 45 -3.59 32.12 -0.40
N LEU A 46 -3.07 31.48 -1.45
CA LEU A 46 -3.44 30.13 -1.90
C LEU A 46 -2.49 29.04 -1.39
N GLU A 47 -1.41 29.41 -0.69
CA GLU A 47 -0.38 28.48 -0.25
C GLU A 47 -0.90 27.53 0.85
N ALA A 48 -1.85 27.98 1.67
CA ALA A 48 -2.53 27.10 2.62
C ALA A 48 -3.31 25.98 1.91
N THR A 49 -3.97 26.29 0.79
CA THR A 49 -4.79 25.33 0.03
C THR A 49 -3.94 24.40 -0.83
N PHE A 50 -2.93 24.92 -1.53
CA PHE A 50 -2.10 24.15 -2.46
C PHE A 50 -0.80 23.62 -1.85
N GLY A 51 -0.44 24.06 -0.65
CA GLY A 51 0.80 23.71 0.05
C GLY A 51 1.11 22.21 0.07
N PRO A 52 0.15 21.33 0.39
CA PRO A 52 0.38 19.89 0.34
C PRO A 52 0.81 19.39 -1.05
N LEU A 53 0.14 19.82 -2.12
CA LEU A 53 0.47 19.46 -3.50
C LEU A 53 1.80 20.04 -3.96
N LEU A 54 2.08 21.30 -3.63
CA LEU A 54 3.35 21.96 -3.93
C LEU A 54 4.50 21.24 -3.23
N SER A 55 4.26 20.75 -2.01
CA SER A 55 5.27 20.07 -1.23
C SER A 55 5.72 18.73 -1.83
N LEU A 56 4.84 18.03 -2.55
CA LEU A 56 5.20 16.80 -3.27
C LEU A 56 6.16 17.04 -4.43
N MET A 57 6.21 18.27 -4.95
CA MET A 57 7.14 18.62 -6.03
C MET A 57 8.53 18.96 -5.51
N SER A 58 8.66 19.24 -4.21
CA SER A 58 9.96 19.51 -3.60
C SER A 58 10.76 18.21 -3.46
N GLN A 59 11.97 18.18 -4.00
CA GLN A 59 12.86 17.03 -3.88
C GLN A 59 13.50 16.92 -2.48
N GLU A 60 13.48 18.00 -1.70
CA GLU A 60 14.02 18.08 -0.34
C GLU A 60 13.16 17.32 0.70
N LYS A 61 11.92 16.97 0.34
CA LYS A 61 11.01 16.23 1.23
C LYS A 61 11.15 14.72 1.08
N SER A 62 10.96 14.02 2.20
CA SER A 62 10.97 12.55 2.28
C SER A 62 9.88 11.88 1.43
N LEU A 63 8.70 12.52 1.32
CA LEU A 63 7.63 12.14 0.40
C LEU A 63 7.64 13.09 -0.80
N ASN A 64 7.95 12.56 -1.99
CA ASN A 64 7.97 13.37 -3.22
C ASN A 64 7.54 12.58 -4.45
N LEU A 65 7.05 13.31 -5.45
CA LEU A 65 6.47 12.77 -6.68
C LEU A 65 7.51 12.03 -7.53
N HIS A 66 8.76 12.51 -7.55
CA HIS A 66 9.83 11.91 -8.34
C HIS A 66 10.11 10.47 -7.89
N THR A 67 10.21 10.28 -6.57
CA THR A 67 10.40 8.95 -5.95
C THR A 67 9.23 8.04 -6.28
N PHE A 68 8.00 8.53 -6.16
CA PHE A 68 6.80 7.78 -6.52
C PHE A 68 6.83 7.32 -7.99
N LEU A 69 7.06 8.23 -8.94
CA LEU A 69 7.10 7.90 -10.37
C LEU A 69 8.22 6.91 -10.72
N THR A 70 9.35 7.01 -10.03
CA THR A 70 10.45 6.04 -10.16
C THR A 70 10.01 4.65 -9.69
N GLN A 71 9.36 4.55 -8.54
CA GLN A 71 8.83 3.28 -8.02
C GLN A 71 7.75 2.69 -8.93
N VAL A 72 6.80 3.51 -9.39
CA VAL A 72 5.77 3.11 -10.38
C VAL A 72 6.40 2.56 -11.66
N THR A 73 7.46 3.21 -12.15
CA THR A 73 8.17 2.75 -13.35
C THR A 73 8.83 1.40 -13.12
N ARG A 74 9.51 1.19 -11.98
CA ARG A 74 10.09 -0.11 -11.61
C ARG A 74 9.04 -1.20 -11.52
N ALA A 75 7.92 -0.93 -10.84
CA ALA A 75 6.81 -1.86 -10.72
C ALA A 75 6.25 -2.24 -12.11
N ARG A 76 6.04 -1.25 -12.98
CA ARG A 76 5.60 -1.48 -14.37
C ARG A 76 6.58 -2.36 -15.15
N LEU A 77 7.88 -2.07 -15.08
CA LEU A 77 8.90 -2.85 -15.79
C LEU A 77 8.93 -4.29 -15.31
N LYS A 78 8.78 -4.54 -14.01
CA LYS A 78 8.69 -5.89 -13.45
C LYS A 78 7.45 -6.65 -13.96
N LEU A 79 6.30 -5.99 -14.02
CA LEU A 79 5.09 -6.59 -14.60
C LEU A 79 5.26 -6.88 -16.10
N GLN A 80 5.96 -6.01 -16.83
CA GLN A 80 6.30 -6.26 -18.23
C GLN A 80 7.26 -7.44 -18.38
N GLN A 81 8.25 -7.61 -17.49
CA GLN A 81 9.13 -8.78 -17.52
C GLN A 81 8.35 -10.08 -17.33
N ILE A 82 7.38 -10.09 -16.40
CA ILE A 82 6.50 -11.24 -16.18
C ILE A 82 5.66 -11.54 -17.42
N SER A 83 5.09 -10.51 -18.06
CA SER A 83 4.23 -10.73 -19.23
C SER A 83 4.98 -11.26 -20.45
N HIS A 84 6.29 -11.01 -20.55
CA HIS A 84 7.15 -11.46 -21.65
C HIS A 84 8.00 -12.69 -21.27
N ALA A 85 7.80 -13.26 -20.08
CA ALA A 85 8.53 -14.44 -19.64
C ALA A 85 8.13 -15.69 -20.44
N PRO A 86 8.98 -16.73 -20.51
CA PRO A 86 8.61 -18.02 -21.10
C PRO A 86 7.43 -18.70 -20.38
N ASP A 87 7.31 -18.49 -19.07
CA ASP A 87 6.16 -18.94 -18.25
C ASP A 87 5.58 -17.77 -17.43
N PRO A 88 4.71 -16.93 -18.04
CA PRO A 88 4.10 -15.79 -17.34
C PRO A 88 3.21 -16.21 -16.17
N GLN A 89 2.58 -17.38 -16.26
CA GLN A 89 1.66 -17.87 -15.22
C GLN A 89 2.42 -18.29 -13.97
N GLY A 90 3.49 -19.08 -14.13
CA GLY A 90 4.35 -19.48 -13.01
C GLY A 90 4.99 -18.28 -12.32
N MET A 91 5.48 -17.30 -13.08
CA MET A 91 6.05 -16.07 -12.51
C MET A 91 5.02 -15.21 -11.78
N THR A 92 3.80 -15.07 -12.32
CA THR A 92 2.70 -14.35 -11.65
C THR A 92 2.32 -15.02 -10.33
N GLN A 93 2.30 -16.36 -10.31
CA GLN A 93 2.05 -17.12 -9.09
C GLN A 93 3.17 -16.93 -8.05
N ALA A 94 4.43 -16.98 -8.47
CA ALA A 94 5.56 -16.76 -7.57
C ALA A 94 5.56 -15.35 -6.98
N LEU A 95 5.24 -14.33 -7.79
CA LEU A 95 5.10 -12.95 -7.32
C LEU A 95 4.01 -12.83 -6.26
N ALA A 96 2.82 -13.36 -6.54
CA ALA A 96 1.71 -13.34 -5.59
C ALA A 96 2.01 -14.12 -4.31
N GLN A 97 2.70 -15.25 -4.40
CA GLN A 97 3.12 -16.01 -3.23
C GLN A 97 4.11 -15.22 -2.37
N SER A 98 5.03 -14.47 -2.98
CA SER A 98 5.92 -13.54 -2.28
C SER A 98 5.13 -12.49 -1.49
N VAL A 99 4.10 -11.93 -2.12
CA VAL A 99 3.18 -10.96 -1.48
C VAL A 99 2.45 -11.58 -0.30
N PHE A 100 1.83 -12.76 -0.48
CA PHE A 100 1.10 -13.42 0.61
C PHE A 100 2.00 -13.82 1.78
N GLN A 101 3.29 -14.05 1.51
CA GLN A 101 4.32 -14.31 2.52
C GLN A 101 4.83 -13.04 3.21
N GLY A 102 4.42 -11.86 2.77
CA GLY A 102 4.85 -10.57 3.36
C GLY A 102 6.25 -10.14 2.91
N LYS A 103 6.78 -10.73 1.83
CA LYS A 103 8.05 -10.29 1.25
C LYS A 103 7.78 -9.03 0.43
N SER A 104 8.51 -7.95 0.75
CA SER A 104 8.43 -6.71 -0.01
C SER A 104 8.80 -6.96 -1.48
N ILE A 105 7.94 -6.47 -2.35
CA ILE A 105 8.19 -6.41 -3.79
C ILE A 105 7.98 -4.96 -4.22
N ASP A 106 8.59 -4.58 -5.35
CA ASP A 106 8.49 -3.21 -5.87
C ASP A 106 7.04 -2.71 -5.92
N LEU A 107 6.07 -3.59 -6.20
CA LEU A 107 4.65 -3.23 -6.28
C LEU A 107 4.00 -2.95 -4.90
N THR A 108 4.30 -3.74 -3.85
CA THR A 108 3.77 -3.48 -2.48
C THR A 108 4.35 -2.22 -1.89
N ASP A 109 5.64 -1.98 -2.16
CA ASP A 109 6.35 -0.81 -1.66
C ASP A 109 5.83 0.45 -2.35
N THR A 110 5.61 0.39 -3.68
CA THR A 110 5.01 1.50 -4.44
C THR A 110 3.60 1.82 -3.94
N GLN A 111 2.78 0.82 -3.64
CA GLN A 111 1.41 1.01 -3.17
C GLN A 111 1.37 1.60 -1.76
N SER A 112 2.28 1.16 -0.89
CA SER A 112 2.46 1.74 0.45
C SER A 112 2.90 3.21 0.35
N TYR A 113 3.87 3.50 -0.52
CA TYR A 113 4.34 4.87 -0.76
C TYR A 113 3.24 5.77 -1.35
N GLY A 114 2.45 5.27 -2.30
CA GLY A 114 1.29 5.97 -2.86
C GLY A 114 0.22 6.29 -1.82
N SER A 115 -0.05 5.34 -0.91
CA SER A 115 -0.97 5.53 0.22
C SER A 115 -0.47 6.59 1.20
N LEU A 116 0.84 6.61 1.49
CA LEU A 116 1.45 7.64 2.33
C LEU A 116 1.37 9.03 1.68
N ILE A 117 1.60 9.12 0.36
CA ILE A 117 1.40 10.38 -0.38
C ILE A 117 -0.05 10.83 -0.26
N ALA A 118 -1.01 9.97 -0.59
CA ALA A 118 -2.44 10.31 -0.53
C ALA A 118 -2.87 10.78 0.86
N ALA A 119 -2.42 10.09 1.91
CA ALA A 119 -2.71 10.47 3.30
C ALA A 119 -2.05 11.80 3.69
N SER A 120 -0.83 12.07 3.21
CA SER A 120 -0.11 13.32 3.52
C SER A 120 -0.73 14.57 2.89
N LEU A 121 -1.63 14.41 1.91
CA LEU A 121 -2.30 15.52 1.26
C LEU A 121 -3.44 16.15 2.09
N GLY A 122 -3.91 15.48 3.14
CA GLY A 122 -5.00 15.97 3.97
C GLY A 122 -6.39 15.62 3.43
N ALA A 123 -7.43 15.90 4.23
CA ALA A 123 -8.81 15.49 3.94
C ALA A 123 -9.37 16.20 2.71
N GLU A 124 -8.98 17.45 2.50
CA GLU A 124 -9.39 18.34 1.41
C GLU A 124 -8.98 17.80 0.04
N TRP A 125 -7.85 17.08 -0.01
CA TRP A 125 -7.29 16.49 -1.22
C TRP A 125 -7.44 14.97 -1.28
N SER A 126 -8.15 14.36 -0.33
CA SER A 126 -8.29 12.91 -0.22
C SER A 126 -8.75 12.23 -1.51
N GLY A 127 -9.77 12.77 -2.18
CA GLY A 127 -10.28 12.23 -3.44
C GLY A 127 -9.25 12.28 -4.58
N LEU A 128 -8.47 13.35 -4.65
CA LEU A 128 -7.37 13.48 -5.61
C LEU A 128 -6.23 12.52 -5.26
N GLY A 129 -5.86 12.45 -3.99
CA GLY A 129 -4.83 11.57 -3.47
C GLY A 129 -5.11 10.11 -3.83
N GLU A 130 -6.33 9.66 -3.54
CA GLU A 130 -6.80 8.30 -3.84
C GLU A 130 -6.77 8.02 -5.35
N THR A 131 -7.31 8.94 -6.16
CA THR A 131 -7.43 8.76 -7.61
C THR A 131 -6.07 8.72 -8.32
N LEU A 132 -5.11 9.54 -7.89
CA LEU A 132 -3.82 9.67 -8.59
C LEU A 132 -2.75 8.71 -8.06
N PHE A 133 -2.74 8.43 -6.75
CA PHE A 133 -1.63 7.71 -6.11
C PHE A 133 -2.00 6.30 -5.63
N VAL A 134 -3.28 5.97 -5.49
CA VAL A 134 -3.72 4.68 -4.94
C VAL A 134 -4.43 3.83 -6.01
N GLN A 135 -5.52 4.34 -6.60
CA GLN A 135 -6.36 3.58 -7.54
C GLN A 135 -5.62 2.92 -8.72
N PRO A 136 -4.66 3.58 -9.40
CA PRO A 136 -3.95 2.94 -10.51
C PRO A 136 -3.14 1.71 -10.07
N LEU A 137 -2.57 1.77 -8.86
CA LEU A 137 -1.81 0.67 -8.26
C LEU A 137 -2.75 -0.45 -7.82
N ASP A 138 -3.88 -0.12 -7.21
CA ASP A 138 -4.94 -1.07 -6.85
C ASP A 138 -5.47 -1.84 -8.08
N HIS A 139 -5.66 -1.16 -9.21
CA HIS A 139 -6.08 -1.81 -10.44
C HIS A 139 -5.03 -2.75 -11.01
N ALA A 140 -3.75 -2.34 -10.99
CA ALA A 140 -2.66 -3.22 -11.40
C ALA A 140 -2.58 -4.46 -10.49
N TRP A 141 -2.74 -4.25 -9.19
CA TRP A 141 -2.74 -5.28 -8.15
C TRP A 141 -3.82 -6.33 -8.37
N GLN A 142 -5.06 -5.91 -8.60
CA GLN A 142 -6.20 -6.82 -8.81
C GLN A 142 -5.97 -7.77 -9.99
N ARG A 143 -5.39 -7.28 -11.08
CA ARG A 143 -5.10 -8.09 -12.27
C ARG A 143 -4.02 -9.14 -12.01
N VAL A 144 -3.03 -8.82 -11.18
CA VAL A 144 -1.92 -9.71 -10.86
C VAL A 144 -2.32 -10.79 -9.85
N LEU A 145 -3.15 -10.45 -8.86
CA LEU A 145 -3.43 -11.36 -7.74
C LEU A 145 -4.62 -12.29 -7.92
N GLN A 146 -5.63 -11.91 -8.71
CA GLN A 146 -6.81 -12.77 -8.92
C GLN A 146 -6.47 -14.24 -9.29
N PRO A 147 -5.64 -14.51 -10.33
CA PRO A 147 -5.32 -15.89 -10.70
C PRO A 147 -4.54 -16.63 -9.61
N SER A 148 -3.77 -15.90 -8.80
CA SER A 148 -2.95 -16.47 -7.73
C SER A 148 -3.74 -16.83 -6.48
N ALA A 149 -4.82 -16.10 -6.17
CA ALA A 149 -5.74 -16.48 -5.10
C ALA A 149 -6.39 -17.85 -5.39
N ALA A 150 -6.76 -18.13 -6.64
CA ALA A 150 -7.25 -19.44 -7.04
C ALA A 150 -6.18 -20.53 -6.90
N SER A 151 -4.91 -20.23 -7.21
CA SER A 151 -3.81 -21.17 -7.02
C SER A 151 -3.57 -21.49 -5.54
N LEU A 152 -3.60 -20.47 -4.68
CA LEU A 152 -3.50 -20.67 -3.25
C LEU A 152 -4.67 -21.50 -2.70
N ASN A 153 -5.89 -21.27 -3.17
CA ASN A 153 -7.05 -22.08 -2.76
C ASN A 153 -6.85 -23.56 -3.11
N ARG A 154 -6.33 -23.86 -4.31
CA ARG A 154 -5.96 -25.25 -4.68
C ARG A 154 -4.90 -25.83 -3.76
N GLN A 155 -3.91 -25.03 -3.34
CA GLN A 155 -2.89 -25.47 -2.39
C GLN A 155 -3.48 -25.75 -1.01
N TRP A 156 -4.35 -24.88 -0.51
CA TRP A 156 -5.10 -25.08 0.74
C TRP A 156 -5.94 -26.35 0.71
N GLN A 157 -6.70 -26.54 -0.38
CA GLN A 157 -7.53 -27.74 -0.55
C GLN A 157 -6.68 -29.01 -0.47
N ARG A 158 -5.57 -29.07 -1.22
CA ARG A 158 -4.70 -30.26 -1.24
C ARG A 158 -3.94 -30.48 0.07
N ALA A 159 -3.43 -29.41 0.69
CA ALA A 159 -2.58 -29.51 1.86
C ALA A 159 -3.37 -29.77 3.15
N ILE A 160 -4.59 -29.19 3.25
CA ILE A 160 -5.36 -29.16 4.49
C ILE A 160 -6.73 -29.82 4.33
N VAL A 161 -7.54 -29.37 3.38
CA VAL A 161 -8.95 -29.81 3.28
C VAL A 161 -9.05 -31.30 2.94
N THR A 162 -8.34 -31.77 1.92
CA THR A 162 -8.38 -33.17 1.50
C THR A 162 -7.88 -34.12 2.60
N PRO A 163 -6.71 -33.90 3.24
CA PRO A 163 -6.27 -34.72 4.36
C PRO A 163 -7.21 -34.67 5.56
N TRP A 164 -7.74 -33.49 5.89
CA TRP A 164 -8.73 -33.33 6.97
C TRP A 164 -9.98 -34.17 6.71
N HIS A 165 -10.58 -34.01 5.53
CA HIS A 165 -11.79 -34.72 5.16
C HIS A 165 -11.57 -36.24 5.16
N SER A 166 -10.46 -36.70 4.59
CA SER A 166 -10.09 -38.11 4.59
C SER A 166 -9.93 -38.70 6.00
N ALA A 167 -9.44 -37.92 6.97
CA ALA A 167 -9.22 -38.39 8.33
C ALA A 167 -10.47 -38.33 9.21
N PHE A 168 -11.36 -37.35 8.99
CA PHE A 168 -12.36 -36.97 9.98
C PHE A 168 -13.81 -36.96 9.50
N ALA A 169 -14.10 -36.92 8.19
CA ALA A 169 -15.44 -36.66 7.68
C ALA A 169 -16.53 -37.67 8.10
N SER A 170 -16.14 -38.90 8.42
CA SER A 170 -17.05 -39.98 8.84
C SER A 170 -16.75 -40.46 10.27
N ARG A 171 -16.20 -39.59 11.11
CA ARG A 171 -15.78 -39.92 12.48
C ARG A 171 -16.42 -38.99 13.51
N TYR A 172 -16.81 -39.53 14.65
CA TYR A 172 -17.19 -38.73 15.81
C TYR A 172 -15.98 -37.91 16.30
N PRO A 173 -16.14 -36.63 16.69
CA PRO A 173 -17.39 -35.87 16.84
C PRO A 173 -17.86 -35.12 15.58
N PHE A 174 -17.17 -35.26 14.45
CA PHE A 174 -17.47 -34.51 13.23
C PHE A 174 -18.66 -35.08 12.45
N ALA A 175 -18.94 -36.37 12.63
CA ALA A 175 -20.13 -37.05 12.13
C ALA A 175 -20.71 -37.94 13.24
N ALA A 176 -22.04 -38.12 13.24
CA ALA A 176 -22.73 -38.99 14.19
C ALA A 176 -22.53 -40.47 13.79
N THR A 177 -21.32 -40.99 14.04
CA THR A 177 -20.94 -42.38 13.76
C THR A 177 -20.34 -43.03 15.02
N ALA A 178 -20.27 -44.35 15.05
CA ALA A 178 -19.66 -45.10 16.15
C ALA A 178 -18.12 -45.11 16.12
N SER A 179 -17.49 -44.52 15.09
CA SER A 179 -16.05 -44.51 14.91
C SER A 179 -15.47 -43.17 15.32
N ASP A 180 -14.57 -43.17 16.30
CA ASP A 180 -13.96 -41.94 16.80
C ASP A 180 -12.82 -41.41 15.91
N ALA A 181 -12.66 -40.09 15.91
CA ALA A 181 -11.55 -39.41 15.29
C ALA A 181 -10.25 -39.66 16.08
N SER A 182 -9.15 -39.88 15.38
CA SER A 182 -7.83 -40.03 16.00
C SER A 182 -7.37 -38.69 16.60
N LEU A 183 -7.28 -38.63 17.94
CA LEU A 183 -6.72 -37.47 18.65
C LEU A 183 -5.28 -37.15 18.24
N PRO A 184 -4.37 -38.14 18.05
CA PRO A 184 -3.04 -37.86 17.49
C PRO A 184 -3.10 -37.19 16.12
N MET A 185 -3.96 -37.65 15.21
CA MET A 185 -4.14 -37.05 13.88
C MET A 185 -4.71 -35.64 13.98
N LEU A 186 -5.68 -35.42 14.87
CA LEU A 186 -6.24 -34.10 15.13
C LEU A 186 -5.14 -33.14 15.63
N GLY A 187 -4.31 -33.61 16.57
CA GLY A 187 -3.17 -32.88 17.08
C GLY A 187 -2.12 -32.54 16.02
N GLN A 188 -1.92 -33.37 14.99
CA GLN A 188 -1.05 -33.03 13.86
C GLN A 188 -1.63 -31.92 12.96
N MET A 189 -2.96 -31.76 12.94
CA MET A 189 -3.61 -30.74 12.11
C MET A 189 -3.73 -29.39 12.82
N ILE A 190 -4.20 -29.36 14.07
CA ILE A 190 -4.68 -28.12 14.72
C ILE A 190 -3.77 -27.58 15.84
N ARG A 191 -2.67 -28.25 16.16
CA ARG A 191 -1.78 -27.83 17.25
C ARG A 191 -1.30 -26.39 17.02
N ALA A 192 -1.39 -25.58 18.08
CA ALA A 192 -1.31 -24.12 18.00
C ALA A 192 -0.04 -23.54 17.36
N ASP A 193 1.09 -24.25 17.34
CA ASP A 193 2.34 -23.70 16.76
C ASP A 193 2.99 -24.61 15.71
N SER A 194 2.56 -25.86 15.61
CA SER A 194 3.18 -26.84 14.72
C SER A 194 2.18 -27.74 14.00
N GLY A 195 0.89 -27.49 14.18
CA GLY A 195 -0.15 -28.12 13.37
C GLY A 195 0.00 -27.72 11.91
N ARG A 196 -0.40 -28.62 11.01
CA ARG A 196 -0.35 -28.36 9.56
C ARG A 196 -1.07 -27.07 9.16
N ILE A 197 -2.19 -26.73 9.82
CA ILE A 197 -2.92 -25.49 9.55
C ILE A 197 -2.06 -24.28 9.92
N GLU A 198 -1.50 -24.25 11.12
CA GLU A 198 -0.63 -23.16 11.59
C GLU A 198 0.58 -22.97 10.68
N GLN A 199 1.26 -24.07 10.32
CA GLN A 199 2.40 -24.03 9.40
C GLN A 199 2.01 -23.51 8.02
N PHE A 200 0.83 -23.88 7.50
CA PHE A 200 0.33 -23.37 6.24
C PHE A 200 0.06 -21.86 6.32
N LEU A 201 -0.66 -21.41 7.35
CA LEU A 201 -0.98 -19.98 7.53
C LEU A 201 0.29 -19.14 7.68
N GLN A 202 1.26 -19.60 8.48
CA GLN A 202 2.52 -18.89 8.68
C GLN A 202 3.38 -18.86 7.41
N SER A 203 3.48 -19.98 6.68
CA SER A 203 4.36 -20.09 5.50
C SER A 203 3.77 -19.53 4.22
N GLN A 204 2.44 -19.51 4.08
CA GLN A 204 1.77 -19.05 2.86
C GLN A 204 1.06 -17.72 3.02
N LEU A 205 0.71 -17.32 4.25
CA LEU A 205 -0.15 -16.16 4.52
C LEU A 205 0.41 -15.15 5.54
N GLY A 206 1.69 -15.25 5.90
CA GLY A 206 2.32 -14.37 6.88
C GLY A 206 2.34 -12.88 6.54
N GLY A 207 2.12 -12.50 5.28
CA GLY A 207 1.99 -11.09 4.85
C GLY A 207 0.58 -10.54 4.93
N VAL A 208 -0.43 -11.40 4.96
CA VAL A 208 -1.85 -10.99 4.98
C VAL A 208 -2.57 -11.37 6.27
N LEU A 209 -1.96 -12.26 7.07
CA LEU A 209 -2.44 -12.68 8.38
C LEU A 209 -1.34 -12.47 9.42
N ARG A 210 -1.74 -11.94 10.57
CA ARG A 210 -0.90 -11.79 11.75
C ARG A 210 -1.49 -12.59 12.90
N LYS A 211 -0.64 -13.28 13.65
CA LYS A 211 -1.04 -13.97 14.87
C LYS A 211 -1.08 -12.98 16.03
N GLU A 212 -2.26 -12.84 16.63
CA GLU A 212 -2.50 -12.03 17.83
C GLU A 212 -2.89 -12.95 18.98
N GLY A 213 -1.92 -13.30 19.83
CA GLY A 213 -2.12 -14.31 20.87
C GLY A 213 -2.47 -15.65 20.22
N ASN A 214 -3.70 -16.13 20.42
CA ASN A 214 -4.16 -17.44 19.93
C ASN A 214 -5.10 -17.35 18.71
N ARG A 215 -5.18 -16.19 18.04
CA ARG A 215 -6.03 -15.98 16.86
C ARG A 215 -5.25 -15.38 15.69
N TRP A 216 -5.62 -15.79 14.48
CA TRP A 216 -5.16 -15.16 13.26
C TRP A 216 -6.09 -14.01 12.90
N VAL A 217 -5.51 -12.84 12.66
CA VAL A 217 -6.21 -11.61 12.30
C VAL A 217 -5.66 -11.12 10.96
N ALA A 218 -6.55 -10.59 10.10
CA ALA A 218 -6.11 -9.99 8.84
C ALA A 218 -5.22 -8.77 9.11
N ASP A 219 -4.06 -8.72 8.47
CA ASP A 219 -3.19 -7.55 8.54
C ASP A 219 -3.79 -6.43 7.69
N ARG A 220 -4.25 -5.36 8.37
CA ARG A 220 -4.88 -4.19 7.74
C ARG A 220 -3.85 -3.11 7.35
N GLY A 221 -2.56 -3.30 7.69
CA GLY A 221 -1.49 -2.32 7.46
C GLY A 221 -0.77 -2.46 6.11
N GLN A 222 -1.00 -3.55 5.36
CA GLN A 222 -0.46 -3.73 4.01
C GLN A 222 -1.51 -3.47 2.94
N PRO A 223 -1.10 -2.96 1.77
CA PRO A 223 -2.07 -2.41 0.86
C PRO A 223 -2.85 -3.51 0.13
N GLY A 224 -4.18 -3.41 0.25
CA GLY A 224 -5.14 -4.24 -0.46
C GLY A 224 -6.40 -4.57 0.35
N PRO A 225 -7.39 -3.66 0.49
CA PRO A 225 -8.76 -4.04 0.86
C PRO A 225 -9.37 -5.09 -0.08
N ALA A 226 -8.81 -5.28 -1.27
CA ALA A 226 -9.18 -6.32 -2.23
C ALA A 226 -8.79 -7.74 -1.81
N LEU A 227 -7.64 -7.95 -1.16
CA LEU A 227 -7.18 -9.30 -0.77
C LEU A 227 -8.03 -9.90 0.35
N ILE A 228 -8.41 -9.07 1.33
CA ILE A 228 -9.29 -9.47 2.43
C ILE A 228 -10.68 -9.84 1.90
N ARG A 229 -11.19 -9.10 0.88
CA ARG A 229 -12.49 -9.41 0.24
C ARG A 229 -12.48 -10.69 -0.60
N SER A 230 -11.34 -11.09 -1.18
CA SER A 230 -11.23 -12.36 -1.90
C SER A 230 -11.16 -13.57 -0.96
N PHE A 231 -10.49 -13.46 0.18
CA PHE A 231 -10.43 -14.54 1.17
C PHE A 231 -11.79 -14.82 1.81
N SER A 232 -12.57 -13.78 2.12
CA SER A 232 -13.90 -13.96 2.70
C SER A 232 -14.89 -14.64 1.75
N ARG A 233 -14.74 -14.51 0.43
CA ARG A 233 -15.57 -15.22 -0.55
C ARG A 233 -15.17 -16.68 -0.74
N LEU A 234 -13.88 -17.01 -0.62
CA LEU A 234 -13.35 -18.36 -0.80
C LEU A 234 -13.66 -19.31 0.38
N SER A 235 -14.02 -18.79 1.55
CA SER A 235 -14.48 -19.61 2.69
C SER A 235 -15.94 -20.08 2.57
N THR A 236 -16.66 -19.64 1.54
CA THR A 236 -18.13 -19.83 1.42
C THR A 236 -18.54 -20.75 0.27
N ASN A 237 -17.59 -21.34 -0.48
CA ASN A 237 -17.87 -22.35 -1.51
C ASN A 237 -17.07 -23.62 -1.28
#